data_AF-A0A3L6FBM6-F1
#
_entry.id   AF-A0A3L6FBM6-F1
#
_cell.length_a   1.000
_cell.length_b   1.000
_cell.length_c   1.000
_cell.angle_alpha   90.00
_cell.angle_beta   90.00
_cell.angle_gamma   90.00
#
_symmetry.space_group_name_H-M   'P 1'
#
loop_
_entity.id
_entity.type
_entity.pdbx_description
1 polymer ?
#
loop_
_entity_poly.entity_id
_entity_poly.type
_entity_poly.pdbx_seq_one_letter_code
_entity_poly.pdbx_strand_id
1 'polypeptide(L)'
;MEEQFILRVPPSVAERIERLMNESAASSSNPHEASLDLSFSEDGRNDTFMIGNESFPASLLDLPAVVESYKTYDDSVLIKTADVGQAELVNQVEKHLISIMHGVSVSILLFSSLATC
;
A
#
# COMPACT_ATOMS: atom_id res chain seq x y z
N MET A 1 2.34 19.69 0.44
CA MET A 1 1.84 18.86 -0.67
C MET A 1 1.85 17.45 -0.13
N GLU A 2 0.72 16.74 -0.16
CA GLU A 2 0.67 15.35 0.30
C GLU A 2 1.25 14.48 -0.82
N GLU A 3 2.22 13.64 -0.48
CA GLU A 3 2.74 12.62 -1.40
C GLU A 3 1.95 11.34 -1.20
N GLN A 4 1.42 10.79 -2.29
CA GLN A 4 0.62 9.57 -2.29
C GLN A 4 1.18 8.61 -3.33
N PHE A 5 1.19 7.33 -3.00
CA PHE A 5 1.63 6.25 -3.87
C PHE A 5 0.63 5.10 -3.83
N ILE A 6 0.61 4.30 -4.90
CA ILE A 6 -0.16 3.06 -4.93
C ILE A 6 0.71 1.94 -4.37
N LEU A 7 0.33 1.34 -3.24
CA LEU A 7 1.00 0.12 -2.75
C LEU A 7 0.34 -1.11 -3.35
N ARG A 8 1.11 -1.90 -4.13
CA ARG A 8 0.67 -3.18 -4.68
C ARG A 8 1.35 -4.31 -3.94
N VAL A 9 0.55 -5.19 -3.34
CA VAL A 9 1.03 -6.33 -2.56
C VAL A 9 0.43 -7.65 -3.05
N PRO A 10 1.08 -8.80 -2.78
CA PRO A 10 0.49 -10.11 -3.00
C PRO A 10 -0.75 -10.34 -2.13
N PRO A 11 -1.70 -11.22 -2.53
CA PRO A 11 -2.94 -11.45 -1.78
C PRO A 11 -2.70 -11.89 -0.32
N SER A 12 -1.70 -12.73 -0.08
CA SER A 12 -1.28 -13.18 1.25
C SER A 12 -0.91 -12.02 2.17
N VAL A 13 -0.19 -11.04 1.63
CA VAL A 13 0.22 -9.82 2.32
C VAL A 13 -0.98 -8.89 2.49
N ALA A 14 -1.82 -8.74 1.46
CA ALA A 14 -3.03 -7.91 1.51
C ALA A 14 -3.96 -8.32 2.66
N GLU A 15 -4.26 -9.62 2.81
CA GLU A 15 -5.10 -10.13 3.90
C GLU A 15 -4.55 -9.75 5.28
N ARG A 16 -3.22 -9.74 5.44
CA ARG A 16 -2.58 -9.35 6.69
C ARG A 16 -2.72 -7.85 6.95
N ILE A 17 -2.53 -7.02 5.92
CA ILE A 17 -2.72 -5.57 6.03
C ILE A 17 -4.18 -5.25 6.38
N GLU A 18 -5.15 -5.87 5.70
CA GLU A 18 -6.58 -5.66 5.95
C GLU A 18 -6.96 -6.03 7.39
N ARG A 19 -6.46 -7.15 7.90
CA ARG A 19 -6.65 -7.53 9.31
C ARG A 19 -6.06 -6.49 10.25
N LEU A 20 -4.82 -6.05 10.01
CA LEU A 20 -4.19 -5.02 10.84
C LEU A 20 -4.96 -3.71 10.82
N MET A 21 -5.40 -3.23 9.66
CA MET A 21 -6.18 -1.99 9.55
C MET A 21 -7.53 -2.08 10.28
N ASN A 22 -8.19 -3.24 10.24
CA ASN A 22 -9.48 -3.43 10.87
C ASN A 22 -9.36 -3.70 12.39
N GLU A 23 -8.34 -4.44 12.82
CA GLU A 23 -8.06 -4.74 14.23
C GLU A 23 -7.43 -3.55 14.98
N SER A 24 -6.73 -2.64 14.29
CA SER A 24 -6.26 -1.37 14.87
C SER A 24 -7.41 -0.50 15.40
N ALA A 25 -8.61 -0.63 14.82
CA ALA A 25 -9.82 0.01 15.32
C ALA A 25 -10.42 -0.70 16.56
N ALA A 26 -9.99 -1.93 16.83
CA ALA A 26 -10.57 -2.83 17.83
C ALA A 26 -9.48 -3.51 18.68
N SER A 27 -8.70 -2.73 19.44
CA SER A 27 -7.92 -3.19 20.60
C SER A 27 -6.99 -4.41 20.41
N SER A 28 -5.67 -4.20 20.42
CA SER A 28 -4.73 -5.30 20.71
C SER A 28 -3.62 -4.85 21.66
N SER A 29 -3.31 -5.73 22.62
CA SER A 29 -2.42 -5.51 23.77
C SER A 29 -0.93 -5.70 23.45
N ASN A 30 -0.55 -5.86 22.17
CA ASN A 30 0.82 -6.12 21.73
C ASN A 30 1.22 -5.19 20.57
N PRO A 31 1.91 -4.07 20.82
CA PRO A 31 2.21 -3.03 19.83
C PRO A 31 3.25 -3.42 18.77
N HIS A 32 3.94 -4.56 18.91
CA HIS A 32 5.03 -4.97 18.01
C HIS A 32 4.61 -5.85 16.83
N GLU A 33 3.41 -6.46 16.85
CA GLU A 33 2.95 -7.31 15.74
C GLU A 33 2.10 -6.55 14.70
N ALA A 34 1.75 -5.29 14.98
CA ALA A 34 0.79 -4.51 14.20
C ALA A 34 1.37 -3.30 13.46
N SER A 35 2.70 -3.17 13.40
CA SER A 35 3.33 -2.05 12.68
C SER A 35 3.48 -2.37 11.19
N LEU A 36 3.01 -1.47 10.33
CA LEU A 36 3.35 -1.43 8.91
C LEU A 36 4.37 -0.33 8.68
N ASP A 37 5.46 -0.65 8.00
CA ASP A 37 6.51 0.32 7.67
C ASP A 37 7.02 0.12 6.24
N LEU A 38 7.43 1.22 5.61
CA LEU A 38 8.00 1.23 4.26
C LEU A 38 9.28 2.06 4.29
N SER A 39 10.40 1.37 4.13
CA SER A 39 11.75 1.96 4.14
C SER A 39 12.27 2.08 2.72
N PHE A 40 12.62 3.31 2.33
CA PHE A 40 13.18 3.61 1.01
C PHE A 40 14.70 3.47 1.01
N SER A 41 15.27 2.82 0.00
CA SER A 41 16.74 2.76 -0.10
C SER A 41 17.32 3.98 -0.85
N GLU A 42 18.62 4.20 -0.70
CA GLU A 42 19.32 5.33 -1.33
C GLU A 42 19.32 5.27 -2.87
N ASP A 43 19.08 4.10 -3.47
CA ASP A 43 19.01 3.95 -4.92
C ASP A 43 17.68 4.43 -5.52
N GLY A 44 16.69 4.73 -4.67
CA GLY A 44 15.39 5.28 -5.04
C GLY A 44 14.51 4.36 -5.88
N ARG A 45 14.84 3.07 -5.96
CA ARG A 45 14.07 2.07 -6.74
C ARG A 45 13.84 0.76 -6.02
N ASN A 46 14.71 0.41 -5.09
CA ASN A 46 14.57 -0.77 -4.26
C ASN A 46 14.17 -0.32 -2.86
N ASP A 47 13.03 -0.81 -2.39
CA ASP A 47 12.51 -0.46 -1.08
C ASP A 47 12.31 -1.72 -0.25
N THR A 48 12.02 -1.55 1.03
CA THR A 48 11.74 -2.65 1.95
C THR A 48 10.44 -2.37 2.69
N PHE A 49 9.46 -3.23 2.47
CA PHE A 49 8.19 -3.18 3.17
C PHE A 49 8.22 -4.13 4.37
N MET A 50 7.78 -3.67 5.53
CA MET A 50 7.80 -4.46 6.76
C MET A 50 6.39 -4.58 7.35
N ILE A 51 6.03 -5.80 7.76
CA ILE A 51 4.86 -6.06 8.58
C ILE A 51 5.32 -6.75 9.86
N GLY A 52 5.24 -6.04 11.00
CA GLY A 52 5.80 -6.50 12.27
C GLY A 52 7.31 -6.76 12.15
N ASN A 53 7.71 -8.03 12.26
CA ASN A 53 9.11 -8.45 12.15
C ASN A 53 9.48 -9.09 10.79
N GLU A 54 8.54 -9.17 9.85
CA GLU A 54 8.79 -9.73 8.52
C GLU A 54 9.09 -8.60 7.53
N SER A 55 10.16 -8.78 6.73
CA SER A 55 10.54 -7.86 5.67
C SER A 55 10.31 -8.47 4.30
N PHE A 56 9.79 -7.63 3.40
CA PHE A 56 9.49 -7.96 2.02
C PHE A 56 10.23 -6.99 1.11
N PRO A 57 10.97 -7.48 0.09
CA PRO A 57 11.59 -6.61 -0.89
C PRO A 57 10.50 -5.91 -1.69
N ALA A 58 10.62 -4.60 -1.86
CA ALA A 58 9.70 -3.78 -2.62
C ALA A 58 10.45 -3.03 -3.74
N SER A 59 9.72 -2.55 -4.74
CA SER A 59 10.31 -1.81 -5.85
C SER A 59 9.37 -0.71 -6.35
N LEU A 60 9.94 0.48 -6.53
CA LEU A 60 9.24 1.63 -7.08
C LEU A 60 9.08 1.50 -8.60
N LEU A 61 7.85 1.64 -9.06
CA LEU A 61 7.46 1.54 -10.46
C LEU A 61 6.78 2.83 -10.93
N ASP A 62 7.12 3.29 -12.13
CA ASP A 62 6.44 4.41 -12.77
C ASP A 62 5.12 3.93 -13.39
N LEU A 63 4.04 4.64 -13.12
CA LEU A 63 2.73 4.39 -13.71
C LEU A 63 2.71 4.93 -15.15
N PRO A 64 2.04 4.25 -16.09
CA PRO A 64 1.93 4.71 -17.47
C PRO A 64 1.05 5.97 -17.65
N ALA A 65 0.32 6.37 -16.61
CA ALA A 65 -0.52 7.54 -16.57
C ALA A 65 -0.48 8.18 -15.17
N VAL A 66 -0.76 9.48 -15.12
CA VAL A 66 -0.96 10.20 -13.86
C VAL A 66 -2.34 9.86 -13.31
N VAL A 67 -2.39 9.42 -12.06
CA VAL A 67 -3.61 9.11 -11.32
C VAL A 67 -3.89 10.25 -10.33
N GLU A 68 -5.04 10.89 -10.44
CA GLU A 68 -5.43 11.96 -9.52
C GLU A 68 -6.24 11.37 -8.35
N SER A 69 -5.90 11.74 -7.13
CA SER A 69 -6.71 11.42 -5.95
C SER A 69 -7.61 12.59 -5.58
N TYR A 70 -8.85 12.26 -5.22
CA TYR A 70 -9.87 13.22 -4.81
C TYR A 70 -10.47 12.79 -3.48
N LYS A 71 -10.72 13.76 -2.61
CA LYS A 71 -11.54 13.58 -1.40
C LYS A 71 -12.84 14.34 -1.57
N THR A 72 -13.89 13.83 -0.94
CA THR A 72 -15.22 14.45 -0.92
C THR A 72 -15.84 14.31 0.47
N TYR A 73 -16.71 15.25 0.83
CA TYR A 73 -17.48 15.21 2.08
C TYR A 73 -18.93 14.79 1.85
N ASP A 74 -19.46 14.97 0.64
CA ASP A 74 -20.88 14.86 0.30
C ASP A 74 -21.14 14.07 -0.98
N ASP A 75 -20.11 13.41 -1.53
CA ASP A 75 -20.11 12.70 -2.81
C ASP A 75 -20.51 13.55 -4.03
N SER A 76 -20.53 14.87 -3.88
CA SER A 76 -20.95 15.80 -4.94
C SER A 76 -19.81 16.73 -5.35
N VAL A 77 -19.05 17.25 -4.39
CA VAL A 77 -17.88 18.08 -4.63
C VAL A 77 -16.62 17.25 -4.44
N LEU A 78 -15.86 17.10 -5.52
CA LEU A 78 -14.55 16.42 -5.51
C LEU A 78 -13.44 17.46 -5.38
N ILE A 79 -12.61 17.31 -4.34
CA ILE A 79 -11.46 18.17 -4.10
C ILE A 79 -10.21 17.37 -4.40
N LYS A 80 -9.42 17.82 -5.38
CA LYS A 80 -8.16 17.18 -5.74
C LYS A 80 -7.17 17.24 -4.56
N THR A 81 -6.57 16.11 -4.23
CA THR A 81 -5.62 16.00 -3.11
C THR A 81 -4.19 15.66 -3.53
N ALA A 82 -4.00 14.80 -4.53
CA ALA A 82 -2.66 14.45 -5.01
C ALA A 82 -2.67 14.02 -6.48
N ASP A 83 -1.49 14.11 -7.08
CA ASP A 83 -1.13 13.50 -8.36
C ASP A 83 -0.20 12.32 -8.08
N VAL A 84 -0.58 11.12 -8.52
CA VAL A 84 0.15 9.88 -8.28
C VAL A 84 0.69 9.36 -9.61
N GLY A 85 2.00 9.40 -9.77
CA GLY A 85 2.69 8.90 -10.95
C GLY A 85 3.46 7.60 -10.73
N GLN A 86 3.48 7.08 -9.49
CA GLN A 86 4.32 5.95 -9.10
C GLN A 86 3.58 4.99 -8.17
N ALA A 87 4.04 3.74 -8.16
CA ALA A 87 3.51 2.66 -7.36
C ALA A 87 4.63 1.82 -6.74
N GLU A 88 4.42 1.40 -5.50
CA GLU A 88 5.34 0.55 -4.76
C GLU A 88 4.90 -0.92 -4.87
N LEU A 89 5.74 -1.78 -5.45
CA LEU A 89 5.43 -3.18 -5.65
C LEU A 89 6.16 -4.04 -4.61
N VAL A 90 5.40 -4.64 -3.69
CA VAL A 90 5.94 -5.62 -2.75
C VAL A 90 6.11 -6.96 -3.47
N ASN A 91 7.36 -7.41 -3.56
CA ASN A 91 7.74 -8.67 -4.15
C ASN A 91 7.76 -9.75 -3.05
N GLN A 92 7.04 -10.85 -3.26
CA GLN A 92 7.22 -12.05 -2.46
C GLN A 92 7.87 -13.11 -3.33
N VAL A 93 8.97 -13.72 -2.85
CA VAL A 93 9.64 -14.84 -3.53
C VAL A 93 8.82 -16.12 -3.30
N GLU A 94 7.56 -16.13 -3.73
CA GLU A 94 6.86 -17.40 -3.89
C GLU A 94 7.35 -18.02 -5.19
N LYS A 95 8.24 -19.01 -5.07
CA LYS A 95 8.77 -19.82 -6.18
C LYS A 95 7.69 -20.73 -6.82
N HIS A 96 6.44 -20.30 -6.83
CA HIS A 96 5.37 -21.02 -7.53
C HIS A 96 4.61 -20.07 -8.44
N LEU A 97 5.12 -20.00 -9.67
CA LEU A 97 4.38 -19.86 -10.91
C LEU A 97 4.10 -18.43 -11.36
N ILE A 98 4.70 -18.13 -12.52
CA ILE A 98 4.42 -17.09 -13.51
C ILE A 98 2.94 -17.11 -14.03
N SER A 99 2.03 -17.80 -13.35
CA SER A 99 0.62 -17.97 -13.72
C SER A 99 -0.20 -17.27 -12.64
N ILE A 100 -0.65 -16.03 -12.81
CA ILE A 100 -1.96 -15.75 -13.43
C ILE A 100 -1.89 -14.41 -14.20
N MET A 101 -1.47 -14.45 -15.47
CA MET A 101 -1.41 -13.31 -16.39
C MET A 101 -2.79 -12.69 -16.75
N HIS A 102 -3.90 -12.98 -16.06
CA HIS A 102 -5.23 -12.46 -16.42
C HIS A 102 -6.17 -12.50 -15.19
N GLY A 103 -6.52 -11.33 -14.63
CA GLY A 103 -7.82 -11.17 -13.98
C GLY A 103 -7.98 -11.49 -12.48
N VAL A 104 -7.01 -11.17 -11.61
CA VAL A 104 -7.28 -11.16 -10.16
C VAL A 104 -7.39 -9.72 -9.65
N SER A 105 -8.52 -9.45 -8.99
CA SER A 105 -8.95 -8.17 -8.44
C SER A 105 -7.81 -7.44 -7.74
N VAL A 106 -7.47 -6.26 -8.24
CA VAL A 106 -6.41 -5.41 -7.69
C VAL A 106 -6.98 -4.71 -6.47
N SER A 107 -6.68 -5.22 -5.28
CA SER A 107 -6.90 -4.49 -4.02
C SER A 107 -5.90 -3.34 -3.97
N ILE A 108 -6.31 -2.17 -4.48
CA ILE A 108 -5.58 -0.91 -4.33
C ILE A 108 -5.77 -0.47 -2.87
N LEU A 109 -4.76 -0.71 -2.04
CA LEU A 109 -4.70 -0.12 -0.71
C LEU A 109 -4.13 1.30 -0.88
N LEU A 110 -5.03 2.27 -1.04
CA LEU A 110 -4.70 3.67 -0.90
C LEU A 110 -4.40 3.93 0.58
N PHE A 111 -3.12 4.02 0.95
CA PHE A 111 -2.71 4.55 2.24
C PHE A 111 -2.96 6.07 2.24
N SER A 112 -4.21 6.48 2.38
CA SER A 112 -4.50 7.83 2.82
C SER A 112 -4.28 7.86 4.33
N SER A 113 -3.28 8.61 4.76
CA SER A 113 -3.10 9.05 6.15
C SER A 113 -4.47 9.34 6.74
N LEU A 114 -4.81 8.61 7.80
CA LEU A 114 -6.02 8.80 8.58
C LEU A 114 -5.93 10.23 9.14
N ALA A 115 -6.58 11.15 8.44
CA ALA A 115 -6.90 12.45 8.98
C ALA A 115 -7.88 12.20 10.13
N THR A 116 -7.31 11.99 11.31
CA THR A 116 -8.00 12.13 12.58
C THR A 116 -8.76 13.46 12.56
N CYS A 117 -10.02 13.40 12.98
CA CYS A 117 -10.94 14.51 13.12
C CYS A 117 -10.35 15.75 13.81
#